data_AF-A0A2V9M6Q0-F1
#
_entry.id   AF-A0A2V9M6Q0-F1
#
_cell.length_a   1.000
_cell.length_b   1.000
_cell.length_c   1.000
_cell.angle_alpha   90.00
_cell.angle_beta   90.00
_cell.angle_gamma   90.00
#
_symmetry.space_group_name_H-M   'P 1'
#
loop_
_entity.id
_entity.type
_entity.pdbx_description
1 polymer ?
#
loop_
_entity_poly.entity_id
_entity_poly.type
_entity_poly.pdbx_seq_one_letter_code
_entity_poly.pdbx_strand_id
1 'polypeptide(L)' 'MVLMENTTIRFSQHPPWLKVRFPGGPNFHFLKRLVRDKGLHTVCESANCPN' A
#
# COMPACT_ATOMS: atom_id res chain seq x y z
N MET A 1 -9.09 5.86 33.74
CA MET A 1 -9.99 4.92 33.04
C MET A 1 -10.44 5.62 31.77
N VAL A 2 -9.72 5.42 30.65
CA VAL A 2 -10.11 6.00 29.36
C VAL A 2 -11.26 5.14 28.85
N LEU A 3 -12.45 5.74 28.73
CA LEU A 3 -13.60 5.11 28.11
C LEU A 3 -13.29 4.97 26.61
N MET A 4 -12.92 3.77 26.18
CA MET A 4 -12.81 3.43 24.76
C MET A 4 -14.25 3.26 24.24
N GLU A 5 -14.81 4.33 23.68
CA GLU A 5 -16.06 4.20 22.92
C GLU A 5 -15.78 3.34 21.69
N ASN A 6 -16.44 2.19 21.62
CA ASN A 6 -16.25 1.15 20.62
C ASN A 6 -16.90 1.57 19.29
N THR A 7 -16.32 2.58 18.62
CA THR A 7 -16.75 3.01 17.29
C THR A 7 -16.28 2.00 16.27
N THR A 8 -17.18 1.15 15.78
CA THR A 8 -16.88 0.27 14.65
C THR A 8 -16.63 1.12 13.40
N ILE A 9 -15.36 1.40 13.12
CA ILE A 9 -14.94 2.12 11.91
C ILE A 9 -15.30 1.25 10.70
N ARG A 10 -16.35 1.64 9.98
CA ARG A 10 -16.69 1.03 8.69
C ARG A 10 -15.81 1.67 7.63
N PHE A 11 -14.92 0.89 7.03
CA PHE A 11 -14.18 1.34 5.86
C PHE A 11 -15.15 1.52 4.69
N SER A 12 -15.39 2.77 4.32
CA SER A 12 -16.12 3.11 3.10
C SER A 12 -15.24 2.81 1.90
N GLN A 13 -15.87 2.37 0.81
CA GLN A 13 -15.17 2.15 -0.45
C GLN A 13 -14.60 3.47 -0.97
N HIS A 14 -13.35 3.45 -1.43
CA HIS A 14 -12.74 4.63 -2.05
C HIS A 14 -13.57 5.07 -3.28
N PRO A 15 -13.68 6.38 -3.54
CA PRO A 15 -14.37 6.89 -4.71
C PRO A 15 -13.60 6.52 -6.00
N PRO A 16 -14.26 6.48 -7.18
CA PRO A 16 -13.63 6.03 -8.42
C PRO A 16 -12.39 6.84 -8.82
N TRP A 17 -12.38 8.16 -8.57
CA TRP A 17 -11.27 9.05 -8.91
C TRP A 17 -10.01 8.84 -8.05
N LEU A 18 -10.12 8.14 -6.91
CA LEU A 18 -9.00 7.82 -6.03
C LEU A 18 -8.43 6.42 -6.31
N LYS A 19 -9.08 5.63 -7.17
CA LYS A 19 -8.63 4.28 -7.52
C LYS A 19 -7.65 4.34 -8.68
N VAL A 20 -6.58 3.58 -8.55
CA VAL A 20 -5.57 3.38 -9.60
C VAL A 20 -5.40 1.89 -9.87
N ARG A 21 -4.79 1.55 -11.01
CA ARG A 21 -4.47 0.16 -11.33
C ARG A 21 -3.20 -0.23 -10.62
N PHE A 22 -3.20 -1.40 -9.98
CA PHE A 22 -1.99 -1.92 -9.34
C PHE A 22 -0.87 -2.11 -10.39
N PRO A 23 0.36 -1.65 -10.10
CA PRO A 23 1.49 -1.90 -10.98
C PRO A 23 1.84 -3.39 -10.99
N GLY A 24 1.78 -4.02 -12.18
CA GLY A 24 2.00 -5.47 -12.34
C GLY A 24 2.84 -5.85 -13.56
N GLY A 25 3.58 -4.90 -14.13
CA GLY A 25 4.38 -5.13 -15.34
C GLY A 25 5.74 -5.79 -15.06
N PRO A 26 6.45 -6.27 -16.10
CA PRO A 26 7.78 -6.88 -15.97
C PRO A 26 8.79 -6.00 -15.24
N ASN A 27 8.77 -4.68 -15.50
CA ASN A 27 9.66 -3.71 -14.85
C ASN A 27 9.40 -3.59 -13.34
N PHE A 28 8.13 -3.64 -12.91
CA PHE A 28 7.79 -3.63 -11.49
C PHE A 28 8.37 -4.87 -10.79
N HIS A 29 8.21 -6.05 -11.39
CA HIS A 29 8.76 -7.28 -10.83
C HIS A 29 10.29 -7.29 -10.80
N PHE A 30 10.93 -6.77 -11.85
CA PHE A 30 12.38 -6.61 -11.89
C PHE A 30 12.88 -5.69 -10.77
N LEU A 31 12.29 -4.51 -10.63
CA LEU A 31 12.67 -3.54 -9.60
C LEU A 31 12.44 -4.10 -8.20
N LYS A 32 11.29 -4.74 -7.96
CA LYS A 32 10.98 -5.40 -6.69
C LYS A 32 12.01 -6.47 -6.32
N ARG A 33 12.42 -7.30 -7.29
CA ARG A 33 13.48 -8.29 -7.07
C ARG A 33 14.80 -7.61 -6.75
N LEU A 34 15.20 -6.59 -7.53
CA LEU A 34 16.45 -5.87 -7.32
C LEU A 34 16.54 -5.26 -5.92
N VAL A 35 15.48 -4.57 -5.46
CA VAL A 35 15.41 -3.97 -4.11
C VAL A 35 15.61 -5.04 -3.04
N ARG A 36 14.93 -6.18 -3.16
CA ARG A 36 15.04 -7.30 -2.20
C ARG A 36 16.42 -7.94 -2.22
N ASP A 37 16.99 -8.18 -3.40
CA ASP A 37 18.30 -8.80 -3.57
C ASP A 37 19.43 -7.90 -3.01
N LYS A 38 19.18 -6.59 -2.93
CA LYS A 38 20.09 -5.62 -2.29
C LYS A 38 19.80 -5.38 -0.81
N GLY A 39 18.79 -6.02 -0.23
CA GLY A 39 18.41 -5.81 1.17
C GLY A 39 17.95 -4.38 1.46
N LEU A 40 17.36 -3.69 0.48
CA LEU A 40 16.91 -2.31 0.61
C LEU A 40 15.43 -2.24 0.98
N HIS A 41 15.04 -1.13 1.60
CA HIS A 41 13.65 -0.80 1.90
C HIS A 41 13.20 0.42 1.09
N THR A 42 11.93 0.45 0.68
CA THR A 42 11.35 1.58 -0.06
C THR A 42 10.06 2.05 0.58
N VAL A 43 9.79 3.35 0.51
CA VAL A 43 8.50 3.92 0.96
C VAL A 43 7.33 3.37 0.13
N CYS A 44 7.56 3.03 -1.14
CA CYS A 44 6.57 2.43 -2.03
C CYS A 44 5.97 1.15 -1.42
N GLU A 45 6.81 0.26 -0.89
CA GLU A 45 6.37 -0.99 -0.27
C GLU A 45 5.88 -0.79 1.16
N SER A 46 6.62 -0.06 2.00
CA SER A 46 6.27 0.11 3.42
C SER A 46 4.96 0.87 3.63
N ALA A 47 4.62 1.81 2.74
CA ALA A 47 3.40 2.59 2.81
C ALA A 47 2.22 1.97 2.04
N ASN A 48 2.42 0.83 1.37
CA ASN A 48 1.48 0.29 0.37
C ASN A 48 1.02 1.38 -0.61
N CYS A 49 1.99 2.12 -1.17
CA CYS A 49 1.71 3.20 -2.09
C CYS A 49 0.90 2.66 -3.28
N PRO A 50 -0.25 3.28 -3.62
CA PRO A 50 -1.11 2.76 -4.67
C PRO A 50 -0.56 2.99 -6.09
N ASN A 51 0.48 3.82 -6.23
CA ASN A 51 1.07 4.25 -7.50
C ASN A 51 2.09 3.25 -8.07
#